data_AF-A0A1F7H291-F1
#
_entry.id   AF-A0A1F7H291-F1
#
_cell.length_a   1.000
_cell.length_b   1.000
_cell.length_c   1.000
_cell.angle_alpha   90.00
_cell.angle_beta   90.00
_cell.angle_gamma   90.00
#
_symmetry.space_group_name_H-M   'P 1'
#
loop_
_entity.id
_entity.type
_entity.pdbx_description
1 polymer ?
#
loop_
_entity_poly.entity_id
_entity_poly.type
_entity_poly.pdbx_seq_one_letter_code
_entity_poly.pdbx_strand_id
1 'polypeptide(L)'
;MLKSVRWLICQHSQHKGWVFPKGLVGDTQEGESYEEAALREVEEEGGVKAGIVQKIPGVFDYIYTFKSERIKKTVHYFLMEYLSGDPKDHDWEMQDAKFITEEEIRKLLTYPSERKAFDRAVKLYENRDLGMSS
;
A
#
# COMPACT_ATOMS: atom_id res chain seq x y z
N MET A 1 26.05 8.62 5.12
CA MET A 1 24.88 8.17 5.90
C MET A 1 23.93 7.50 4.94
N LEU A 2 23.64 6.21 5.10
CA LEU A 2 22.54 5.57 4.39
C LEU A 2 21.24 6.22 4.89
N LYS A 3 20.41 6.73 3.99
CA LYS A 3 19.09 7.25 4.37
C LYS A 3 18.28 6.07 4.92
N SER A 4 17.79 6.20 6.16
CA SER A 4 16.86 5.20 6.71
C SER A 4 15.50 5.45 6.07
N VAL A 5 15.18 4.65 5.06
CA VAL A 5 13.89 4.67 4.39
C VAL A 5 12.83 4.15 5.35
N ARG A 6 11.68 4.84 5.38
CA ARG A 6 10.50 4.36 6.07
C ARG A 6 9.34 4.25 5.09
N TRP A 7 8.45 3.32 5.36
CA TRP A 7 7.29 3.08 4.52
C TRP A 7 6.01 3.14 5.33
N LEU A 8 4.96 3.60 4.67
CA LEU A 8 3.63 3.71 5.23
C LEU A 8 3.01 2.32 5.37
N ILE A 9 2.38 2.07 6.51
CA ILE A 9 1.54 0.91 6.77
C ILE A 9 0.31 1.37 7.58
N CYS A 10 -0.82 0.70 7.37
CA CYS A 10 -2.07 0.97 8.07
C CYS A 10 -2.53 -0.28 8.82
N GLN A 11 -3.23 -0.08 9.94
CA GLN A 11 -3.84 -1.16 10.71
C GLN A 11 -5.36 -1.07 10.58
N HIS A 12 -5.97 -2.11 10.04
CA HIS A 12 -7.41 -2.11 9.76
C HIS A 12 -8.25 -2.13 11.04
N SER A 13 -9.27 -1.28 11.12
CA SER A 13 -10.15 -1.13 12.30
C SER A 13 -10.90 -2.41 12.66
N GLN A 14 -11.39 -3.16 11.68
CA GLN A 14 -12.14 -4.41 11.91
C GLN A 14 -11.24 -5.61 12.25
N HIS A 15 -10.40 -6.08 11.31
CA HIS A 15 -9.63 -7.32 11.49
C HIS A 15 -8.29 -7.13 12.21
N LYS A 16 -7.94 -5.88 12.59
CA LYS A 16 -6.73 -5.50 13.36
C LYS A 16 -5.39 -5.86 12.70
N GLY A 17 -5.43 -6.28 11.44
CA GLY A 17 -4.25 -6.66 10.66
C GLY A 17 -3.58 -5.44 10.06
N TRP A 18 -2.25 -5.50 9.96
CA TRP A 18 -1.44 -4.51 9.26
C TRP A 18 -1.40 -4.81 7.76
N VAL A 19 -1.68 -3.79 6.97
CA VAL A 19 -1.86 -3.82 5.51
C VAL A 19 -1.29 -2.54 4.88
N PHE A 20 -1.10 -2.56 3.58
CA PHE A 20 -0.91 -1.33 2.81
C PHE A 20 -2.26 -0.70 2.48
N PRO A 21 -2.33 0.64 2.36
CA PRO A 21 -3.55 1.34 1.98
C PRO A 21 -3.99 0.93 0.57
N LYS A 22 -5.27 0.62 0.41
CA LYS A 22 -5.89 0.12 -0.83
C LYS A 22 -7.42 0.07 -0.66
N GLY A 23 -8.12 0.24 -1.77
CA GLY A 23 -9.55 -0.05 -1.82
C GLY A 23 -10.06 -0.28 -3.23
N LEU A 24 -11.36 -0.07 -3.42
CA LEU A 24 -12.04 -0.43 -4.66
C LEU A 24 -11.82 0.63 -5.73
N VAL A 25 -11.55 0.17 -6.95
CA VAL A 25 -11.52 1.04 -8.13
C VAL A 25 -12.95 1.36 -8.53
N GLY A 26 -13.22 2.64 -8.73
CA GLY A 26 -14.51 3.15 -9.14
C GLY A 26 -15.47 3.43 -7.99
N ASP A 27 -14.96 3.52 -6.77
CA ASP A 27 -15.78 3.76 -5.57
C ASP A 27 -16.36 5.17 -5.54
N THR A 28 -15.54 6.17 -5.91
CA THR A 28 -15.95 7.59 -5.91
C THR A 28 -16.41 8.09 -7.27
N GLN A 29 -15.92 7.48 -8.37
CA GLN A 29 -16.27 7.89 -9.74
C GLN A 29 -16.24 6.71 -10.72
N GLU A 30 -17.17 6.69 -11.68
CA GLU A 30 -17.15 5.70 -12.76
C GLU A 30 -15.93 5.89 -13.65
N GLY A 31 -15.22 4.80 -13.96
CA GLY A 31 -14.02 4.84 -14.80
C GLY A 31 -12.74 5.29 -14.10
N GLU A 32 -12.71 5.36 -12.76
CA GLU A 32 -11.49 5.59 -11.98
C GLU A 32 -10.37 4.61 -12.41
N SER A 33 -9.17 5.14 -12.62
CA SER A 33 -7.97 4.36 -12.91
C SER A 33 -7.41 3.71 -11.65
N TYR A 34 -6.55 2.69 -11.81
CA TYR A 34 -5.85 2.07 -10.69
C TYR A 34 -4.94 3.07 -9.95
N GLU A 35 -4.36 4.01 -10.70
CA GLU A 35 -3.51 5.09 -10.20
C GLU A 35 -4.30 6.08 -9.35
N GLU A 36 -5.46 6.53 -9.84
CA GLU A 36 -6.35 7.44 -9.09
C GLU A 36 -6.85 6.79 -7.81
N ALA A 37 -7.34 5.55 -7.90
CA ALA A 37 -7.76 4.79 -6.72
C ALA A 37 -6.61 4.64 -5.72
N ALA A 38 -5.41 4.26 -6.16
CA ALA A 38 -4.28 4.10 -5.24
C ALA A 38 -3.87 5.41 -4.56
N LEU A 39 -3.92 6.55 -5.26
CA LEU A 39 -3.63 7.86 -4.68
C LEU A 39 -4.69 8.28 -3.66
N ARG A 40 -5.97 8.10 -4.00
CA ARG A 40 -7.10 8.39 -3.12
C ARG A 40 -7.02 7.56 -1.83
N GLU A 41 -6.81 6.25 -1.95
CA GLU A 41 -6.75 5.33 -0.81
C GLU A 41 -5.55 5.60 0.11
N VAL A 42 -4.42 6.06 -0.44
CA VAL A 42 -3.28 6.51 0.37
C VAL A 42 -3.61 7.79 1.15
N GLU A 43 -4.41 8.68 0.58
CA GLU A 43 -4.88 9.88 1.28
C GLU A 43 -5.95 9.52 2.34
N GLU A 44 -6.92 8.67 1.99
CA GLU A 44 -8.03 8.24 2.86
C GLU A 44 -7.56 7.33 4.01
N GLU A 45 -7.01 6.16 3.70
CA GLU A 45 -6.60 5.17 4.71
C GLU A 45 -5.23 5.49 5.32
N GLY A 46 -4.40 6.26 4.61
CA GLY A 46 -3.01 6.54 4.99
C GLY A 46 -2.77 7.94 5.56
N GLY A 47 -3.74 8.86 5.44
CA GLY A 47 -3.64 10.25 5.93
C GLY A 47 -2.61 11.12 5.21
N VAL A 48 -2.05 10.66 4.08
CA VAL A 48 -0.93 11.35 3.41
C VAL A 48 -1.13 11.48 1.91
N LYS A 49 -0.57 12.54 1.35
CA LYS A 49 -0.45 12.72 -0.10
C LYS A 49 0.84 12.12 -0.59
N ALA A 50 0.76 11.42 -1.72
CA ALA A 50 1.89 10.76 -2.34
C ALA A 50 1.94 11.01 -3.85
N GLY A 51 3.12 10.85 -4.43
CA GLY A 51 3.33 10.85 -5.88
C GLY A 51 3.66 9.44 -6.36
N ILE A 52 3.02 8.98 -7.44
CA ILE A 52 3.36 7.68 -8.03
C ILE A 52 4.73 7.76 -8.69
N VAL A 53 5.64 6.87 -8.26
CA VAL A 53 6.94 6.67 -8.90
C VAL A 53 6.78 5.68 -10.05
N GLN A 54 6.21 4.52 -9.78
CA GLN A 54 5.95 3.48 -10.79
C GLN A 54 5.00 2.40 -10.26
N LYS A 55 4.40 1.63 -11.16
CA LYS A 55 3.63 0.43 -10.83
C LYS A 55 4.55 -0.69 -10.36
N ILE A 56 4.16 -1.41 -9.31
CA ILE A 56 4.87 -2.61 -8.85
C ILE A 56 4.48 -3.78 -9.76
N PRO A 57 5.42 -4.41 -10.49
CA PRO A 57 5.11 -5.48 -11.42
C PRO A 57 4.76 -6.77 -10.68
N GLY A 58 3.71 -7.43 -11.17
CA GLY A 58 3.27 -8.72 -10.67
C GLY A 58 1.76 -8.85 -10.55
N VAL A 59 1.34 -10.04 -10.14
CA VAL A 59 -0.04 -10.35 -9.80
C VAL A 59 -0.10 -10.64 -8.30
N PHE A 60 -0.94 -9.89 -7.60
CA PHE A 60 -1.12 -9.95 -6.15
C PHE A 60 -2.58 -10.30 -5.85
N ASP A 61 -2.86 -11.60 -5.91
CA ASP A 61 -4.19 -12.13 -5.67
C ASP A 61 -4.37 -12.52 -4.21
N TYR A 62 -5.58 -12.33 -3.68
CA TYR A 62 -6.02 -12.95 -2.45
C TYR A 62 -7.47 -13.41 -2.56
N ILE A 63 -7.85 -14.34 -1.70
CA ILE A 63 -9.23 -14.81 -1.58
C ILE A 63 -9.76 -14.32 -0.24
N TYR A 64 -10.90 -13.65 -0.27
CA TYR A 64 -11.66 -13.35 0.95
C TYR A 64 -13.04 -13.99 0.86
N THR A 65 -13.64 -14.22 2.03
CA THR A 65 -14.98 -14.80 2.12
C THR A 65 -15.97 -13.68 2.44
N PHE A 66 -16.96 -13.49 1.58
CA PHE A 66 -18.06 -12.56 1.80
C PHE A 66 -19.38 -13.32 1.67
N LYS A 67 -20.24 -13.25 2.68
CA LYS A 67 -21.54 -13.96 2.70
C LYS A 67 -21.44 -15.44 2.30
N SER A 68 -20.41 -16.14 2.80
CA SER A 68 -20.09 -17.54 2.49
C SER A 68 -19.61 -17.83 1.06
N GLU A 69 -19.40 -16.81 0.23
CA GLU A 69 -18.81 -16.93 -1.10
C GLU A 69 -17.32 -16.56 -1.06
N ARG A 70 -16.50 -17.35 -1.76
CA ARG A 70 -15.07 -17.06 -1.93
C ARG A 70 -14.89 -16.15 -3.13
N ILE A 71 -14.49 -14.92 -2.87
CA ILE A 71 -14.23 -13.92 -3.91
C ILE A 71 -12.72 -13.81 -4.09
N LYS A 72 -12.26 -14.04 -5.32
CA LYS A 72 -10.88 -13.77 -5.72
C LYS A 72 -10.75 -12.29 -6.06
N LYS A 73 -9.84 -11.59 -5.39
CA LYS A 73 -9.47 -10.20 -5.70
C LYS A 73 -8.02 -10.13 -6.17
N THR A 74 -7.78 -9.27 -7.16
CA THR A 74 -6.45 -8.88 -7.62
C THR A 74 -6.20 -7.45 -7.16
N VAL A 75 -5.03 -7.19 -6.57
CA VAL A 75 -4.61 -5.85 -6.14
C VAL A 75 -3.48 -5.36 -7.02
N HIS A 76 -3.56 -4.10 -7.44
CA HIS A 76 -2.49 -3.41 -8.15
C HIS A 76 -1.80 -2.45 -7.17
N TYR A 77 -0.51 -2.69 -6.91
CA TYR A 77 0.29 -1.83 -6.03
C TYR A 77 1.18 -0.89 -6.84
N PHE A 78 1.48 0.27 -6.25
CA PHE A 78 2.35 1.28 -6.81
C PHE A 78 3.41 1.65 -5.78
N LEU A 79 4.65 1.88 -6.25
CA LEU A 79 5.68 2.51 -5.46
C LEU A 79 5.43 4.02 -5.50
N MET A 80 5.37 4.64 -4.34
CA MET A 80 5.06 6.06 -4.21
C MET A 80 6.09 6.80 -3.35
N GLU A 81 6.21 8.11 -3.57
CA GLU A 81 6.98 9.01 -2.72
C GLU A 81 6.04 9.88 -1.88
N TYR A 82 6.38 10.06 -0.60
CA TYR A 82 5.63 10.93 0.30
C TYR A 82 5.77 12.40 -0.13
N LEU A 83 4.66 13.12 -0.19
CA LEU A 83 4.63 14.55 -0.51
C LEU A 83 4.27 15.41 0.71
N SER A 84 3.20 15.06 1.44
CA SER A 84 2.71 15.82 2.60
C SER A 84 1.65 15.03 3.39
N GLY A 85 1.24 15.54 4.56
CA GLY A 85 0.16 14.95 5.39
C GLY A 85 0.67 14.35 6.71
N ASP A 86 -0.25 13.88 7.54
CA ASP A 86 0.05 13.18 8.78
C ASP A 86 -0.73 11.86 8.77
N PRO A 87 -0.07 10.69 8.96
CA PRO A 87 -0.77 9.43 9.08
C PRO A 87 -1.91 9.41 10.11
N LYS A 88 -1.91 10.30 11.11
CA LYS A 88 -3.02 10.45 12.06
C LYS A 88 -4.33 10.95 11.44
N ASP A 89 -4.27 11.51 10.24
CA ASP A 89 -5.42 11.99 9.47
C ASP A 89 -6.09 10.87 8.66
N HIS A 90 -5.71 9.60 8.90
CA HIS A 90 -6.38 8.44 8.31
C HIS A 90 -7.87 8.41 8.66
N ASP A 91 -8.67 7.81 7.78
CA ASP A 91 -10.09 7.65 7.98
C ASP A 91 -10.45 6.56 9.01
N TRP A 92 -11.74 6.29 9.15
CA TRP A 92 -12.27 5.37 10.15
C TRP A 92 -12.05 3.88 9.80
N GLU A 93 -11.72 3.56 8.55
CA GLU A 93 -11.43 2.18 8.13
C GLU A 93 -10.13 1.67 8.75
N MET A 94 -9.22 2.60 9.06
CA MET A 94 -7.97 2.37 9.79
C MET A 94 -8.07 2.82 11.24
N GLN A 95 -7.38 2.10 12.13
CA GLN A 95 -7.25 2.46 13.54
C GLN A 95 -5.86 3.02 13.89
N ASP A 96 -4.89 2.81 13.01
CA ASP A 96 -3.53 3.37 13.10
C ASP A 96 -2.94 3.42 11.69
N ALA A 97 -2.13 4.43 11.40
CA ALA A 97 -1.29 4.51 10.21
C ALA A 97 0.05 5.13 10.59
N LYS A 98 1.15 4.61 10.05
CA LYS A 98 2.50 5.09 10.41
C LYS A 98 3.58 4.73 9.42
N PHE A 99 4.65 5.52 9.45
CA PHE A 99 5.90 5.23 8.77
C PHE A 99 6.84 4.39 9.63
N ILE A 100 7.17 3.19 9.15
CA ILE A 100 8.03 2.22 9.85
C ILE A 100 9.16 1.73 8.96
N THR A 101 10.15 1.07 9.56
CA THR A 101 11.31 0.51 8.85
C THR A 101 10.93 -0.73 8.04
N GLU A 102 11.77 -1.09 7.07
CA GLU A 102 11.60 -2.34 6.31
C GLU A 102 11.52 -3.57 7.23
N GLU A 103 12.37 -3.63 8.26
CA GLU A 103 12.40 -4.74 9.22
C GLU A 103 11.06 -4.89 9.96
N GLU A 104 10.46 -3.78 10.37
CA GLU A 104 9.17 -3.77 11.06
C GLU A 104 8.03 -4.21 10.13
N ILE A 105 8.02 -3.77 8.86
CA ILE A 105 7.00 -4.15 7.87
C ILE A 105 6.98 -5.67 7.68
N ARG A 106 8.17 -6.26 7.54
CA ARG A 106 8.32 -7.72 7.35
C ARG A 106 7.73 -8.51 8.51
N LYS A 107 7.80 -7.96 9.73
CA LYS A 107 7.22 -8.56 10.95
C LYS A 107 5.73 -8.32 11.08
N LEU A 108 5.23 -7.16 10.66
CA LEU A 108 3.86 -6.73 10.93
C LEU A 108 2.85 -7.13 9.85
N LEU A 109 3.22 -7.12 8.56
CA LEU A 109 2.27 -7.35 7.46
C LEU A 109 1.43 -8.61 7.68
N THR A 110 0.15 -8.53 7.36
CA THR A 110 -0.78 -9.63 7.61
C THR A 110 -0.75 -10.65 6.48
N TYR A 111 -0.77 -10.19 5.23
CA TYR A 111 -1.03 -11.07 4.10
C TYR A 111 0.25 -11.41 3.30
N PRO A 112 0.43 -12.69 2.90
CA PRO A 112 1.58 -13.09 2.07
C PRO A 112 1.66 -12.37 0.72
N SER A 113 0.51 -12.03 0.12
CA SER A 113 0.44 -11.28 -1.14
C SER A 113 1.04 -9.88 -1.00
N GLU A 114 0.80 -9.21 0.13
CA GLU A 114 1.38 -7.89 0.43
C GLU A 114 2.87 -7.98 0.72
N ARG A 115 3.34 -9.03 1.43
CA ARG A 115 4.78 -9.26 1.60
C ARG A 115 5.49 -9.40 0.26
N LYS A 116 4.89 -10.14 -0.68
CA LYS A 116 5.41 -10.29 -2.04
C LYS A 116 5.43 -8.96 -2.80
N ALA A 117 4.41 -8.12 -2.63
CA ALA A 117 4.39 -6.78 -3.23
C ALA A 117 5.51 -5.90 -2.64
N PHE A 118 5.68 -5.94 -1.32
CA PHE A 118 6.71 -5.21 -0.61
C PHE A 118 8.14 -5.61 -1.04
N ASP A 119 8.41 -6.91 -1.19
CA ASP A 119 9.69 -7.40 -1.70
C ASP A 119 10.03 -6.87 -3.09
N ARG A 120 9.01 -6.64 -3.93
CA ARG A 120 9.19 -6.01 -5.24
C ARG A 120 9.39 -4.50 -5.12
N ALA A 121 8.66 -3.84 -4.22
CA ALA A 121 8.82 -2.41 -3.93
C ALA A 121 10.24 -2.08 -3.46
N VAL A 122 10.80 -2.87 -2.53
CA VAL A 122 12.18 -2.68 -2.02
C VAL A 122 13.20 -2.78 -3.16
N LYS A 123 13.11 -3.82 -4.00
CA LYS A 123 14.02 -3.98 -5.15
C LYS A 123 13.92 -2.82 -6.14
N LEU A 124 12.70 -2.33 -6.40
CA LEU A 124 12.49 -1.19 -7.29
C LEU A 124 13.08 0.10 -6.70
N TYR A 125 12.93 0.30 -5.39
CA TYR A 125 13.52 1.42 -4.68
C TYR A 125 15.05 1.37 -4.73
N GLU A 126 15.66 0.22 -4.42
CA GLU A 126 17.11 0.02 -4.46
C GLU A 126 17.70 0.27 -5.86
N ASN A 127 17.06 -0.26 -6.91
CA ASN A 127 17.50 -0.04 -8.29
C ASN A 127 17.47 1.44 -8.67
N ARG A 128 16.44 2.17 -8.22
CA ARG A 128 16.33 3.61 -8.46
C ARG A 128 17.41 4.40 -7.73
N ASP A 129 17.63 4.10 -6.45
CA ASP A 129 18.65 4.78 -5.63
C ASP A 129 20.07 4.53 -6.15
N LEU A 130 20.32 3.37 -6.76
CA LEU A 130 21.59 3.03 -7.40
C LEU A 130 21.72 3.58 -8.83
N GLY A 131 20.72 4.29 -9.35
CA GLY A 131 20.73 4.80 -10.73
C GLY A 131 20.75 3.70 -11.80
N MET A 132 20.33 2.49 -11.44
CA MET A 132 20.29 1.35 -12.36
C MET A 132 18.94 1.36 -13.09
N SER A 133 18.96 1.77 -14.36
CA SER A 133 17.84 1.55 -15.28
C SER A 133 17.70 0.05 -15.55
N SER A 134 16.50 -0.49 -15.28
CA SER A 134 16.09 -1.85 -15.64
C SER A 134 16.05 -2.06 -17.15
#